data_AF-A0A6L6YG30-F1
#
_entry.id   AF-A0A6L6YG30-F1
#
_cell.length_a   1.000
_cell.length_b   1.000
_cell.length_c   1.000
_cell.angle_alpha   90.00
_cell.angle_beta   90.00
_cell.angle_gamma   90.00
#
_symmetry.space_group_name_H-M   'P 1'
#
loop_
_entity.id
_entity.type
_entity.pdbx_description
1 polymer ?
#
loop_
_entity_poly.entity_id
_entity_poly.type
_entity_poly.pdbx_seq_one_letter_code
_entity_poly.pdbx_strand_id
1 'polypeptide(L)'
;MTTDLINHPEHYEGQAIKLEPIDFCERLPFCEGNALKYCFRAGHKEGSSELQDLKKAQWYLNRRKSPGAATVSERFFELLVWLRRAEGVIGESAMATTRGDYAAFWVKLAAHVNNRIKELEDEK
;
A
#
# COMPACT_ATOMS: atom_id res chain seq x y z
N MET A 1 -8.53 28.33 -9.66
CA MET A 1 -7.31 27.83 -9.00
C MET A 1 -6.13 28.59 -9.59
N THR A 2 -5.23 29.12 -8.76
CA THR A 2 -4.03 29.85 -9.20
C THR A 2 -2.88 28.88 -9.41
N THR A 3 -2.26 28.92 -10.59
CA THR A 3 -1.11 28.09 -10.94
C THR A 3 0.14 28.54 -10.18
N ASP A 4 0.78 27.65 -9.42
CA ASP A 4 2.05 27.94 -8.72
C ASP A 4 3.24 27.61 -9.62
N LEU A 5 3.79 28.63 -10.26
CA LEU A 5 4.87 28.49 -11.25
C LEU A 5 6.24 28.11 -10.67
N ILE A 6 6.40 28.06 -9.35
CA ILE A 6 7.68 27.75 -8.70
C ILE A 6 7.63 26.38 -8.04
N ASN A 7 6.63 26.13 -7.19
CA ASN A 7 6.57 24.89 -6.42
C ASN A 7 5.78 23.80 -7.15
N HIS A 8 4.82 24.17 -8.01
CA HIS A 8 4.00 23.23 -8.78
C HIS A 8 3.90 23.59 -10.28
N PRO A 9 5.04 23.73 -11.01
CA PRO A 9 4.98 24.09 -12.41
C PRO A 9 4.33 22.96 -13.21
N GLU A 10 3.31 23.29 -14.01
CA GLU A 10 2.50 22.31 -14.76
C GLU A 10 3.34 21.36 -15.63
N HIS A 11 4.41 21.86 -16.25
CA HIS A 11 5.31 21.06 -17.08
C HIS A 11 6.14 20.04 -16.29
N TYR A 12 6.33 20.21 -14.98
CA TYR A 12 6.95 19.22 -14.10
C TYR A 12 5.91 18.27 -13.49
N GLU A 13 4.73 18.76 -13.10
CA GLU A 13 3.66 17.89 -12.60
C GLU A 13 3.18 16.92 -13.68
N GLY A 14 3.09 17.37 -14.94
CA GLY A 14 2.80 16.52 -16.10
C GLY A 14 3.87 15.46 -16.37
N GLN A 15 5.10 15.67 -15.90
CA GLN A 15 6.22 14.72 -15.98
C GLN A 15 6.46 13.95 -14.69
N ALA A 16 5.60 14.13 -13.66
CA ALA A 16 5.73 13.40 -12.41
C ALA A 16 5.56 11.89 -12.65
N ILE A 17 6.45 11.10 -12.04
CA ILE A 17 6.36 9.64 -12.07
C ILE A 17 5.16 9.22 -11.23
N LYS A 18 4.17 8.60 -11.87
CA LYS A 18 2.98 8.03 -11.23
C LYS A 18 3.14 6.51 -11.19
N LEU A 19 2.93 5.94 -10.01
CA LEU A 19 2.91 4.49 -9.83
C LEU A 19 1.45 4.05 -9.67
N GLU A 20 1.05 3.11 -10.49
CA GLU A 20 -0.26 2.46 -10.39
C GLU A 20 -0.14 1.12 -9.66
N PRO A 21 -1.22 0.62 -9.05
CA PRO A 21 -1.18 -0.68 -8.38
C PRO A 21 -0.61 -1.82 -9.24
N ILE A 22 -0.89 -1.82 -10.54
CA ILE A 22 -0.43 -2.87 -11.46
C ILE A 22 1.10 -2.93 -11.56
N ASP A 23 1.80 -1.79 -11.42
CA ASP A 23 3.26 -1.68 -11.57
C ASP A 23 4.05 -2.51 -10.56
N PHE A 24 3.41 -2.95 -9.47
CA PHE A 24 4.04 -3.83 -8.50
C PHE A 24 3.21 -5.08 -8.21
N CYS A 25 1.87 -5.03 -8.34
CA CYS A 25 1.02 -6.18 -8.03
C CYS A 25 1.33 -7.41 -8.89
N GLU A 26 1.73 -7.22 -10.16
CA GLU A 26 2.10 -8.32 -11.05
C GLU A 26 3.39 -9.05 -10.61
N ARG A 27 4.21 -8.41 -9.76
CA ARG A 27 5.51 -8.89 -9.29
C ARG A 27 5.45 -9.50 -7.89
N LEU A 28 4.29 -9.44 -7.27
CA LEU A 28 4.03 -9.96 -5.94
C LEU A 28 3.25 -11.27 -6.04
N PRO A 29 3.36 -12.16 -5.04
CA PRO A 29 2.46 -13.29 -4.99
C PRO A 29 1.01 -12.81 -4.91
N PHE A 30 0.09 -13.65 -5.41
CA PHE A 30 -1.29 -13.25 -5.69
C PHE A 30 -2.00 -12.55 -4.52
N CYS A 31 -1.79 -13.03 -3.29
CA CYS A 31 -2.44 -12.46 -2.11
C CYS A 31 -1.85 -11.10 -1.74
N GLU A 32 -0.53 -10.96 -1.74
CA GLU A 32 0.19 -9.71 -1.48
C GLU A 32 -0.18 -8.60 -2.47
N GLY A 33 -0.18 -8.90 -3.76
CA GLY A 33 -0.58 -7.93 -4.78
C GLY A 33 -2.01 -7.46 -4.58
N ASN A 34 -2.95 -8.38 -4.36
CA ASN A 34 -4.34 -8.01 -4.10
C ASN A 34 -4.50 -7.21 -2.80
N ALA A 35 -3.78 -7.57 -1.73
CA ALA A 35 -3.82 -6.84 -0.47
C ALA A 35 -3.41 -5.37 -0.67
N LEU A 36 -2.25 -5.11 -1.29
CA LEU A 36 -1.81 -3.75 -1.57
C LEU A 36 -2.80 -3.01 -2.48
N LYS A 37 -3.28 -3.65 -3.56
CA LYS A 37 -4.30 -3.05 -4.44
C LYS A 37 -5.50 -2.53 -3.65
N TYR A 38 -6.03 -3.31 -2.70
CA TYR A 38 -7.16 -2.87 -1.89
C TYR A 38 -6.79 -1.78 -0.89
N CYS A 39 -5.57 -1.80 -0.32
CA CYS A 39 -5.08 -0.69 0.50
C CYS A 39 -4.99 0.62 -0.31
N PHE A 40 -4.43 0.59 -1.53
CA PHE A 40 -4.34 1.78 -2.41
C PHE A 40 -5.71 2.31 -2.82
N ARG A 41 -6.72 1.44 -2.86
CA ARG A 41 -8.07 1.80 -3.31
C ARG A 41 -8.97 2.33 -2.19
N ALA A 42 -8.66 1.98 -0.95
CA ALA A 42 -9.48 2.31 0.22
C ALA A 42 -9.66 3.84 0.32
N GLY A 43 -10.93 4.30 0.33
CA GLY A 43 -11.25 5.73 0.40
C GLY A 43 -11.18 6.50 -0.93
N HIS A 44 -10.68 5.88 -2.00
CA HIS A 44 -10.42 6.56 -3.28
C HIS A 44 -11.31 6.09 -4.45
N LYS A 45 -12.05 4.98 -4.28
CA LYS A 45 -12.96 4.48 -5.32
C LYS A 45 -14.40 4.86 -5.01
N GLU A 46 -15.03 5.58 -5.94
CA GLU A 46 -16.46 5.88 -5.90
C GLU A 46 -17.30 4.60 -5.75
N GLY A 47 -18.28 4.64 -4.84
CA GLY A 47 -19.16 3.51 -4.52
C GLY A 47 -18.51 2.39 -3.69
N SER A 48 -17.30 2.58 -3.17
CA SER A 48 -16.60 1.62 -2.29
C SER A 48 -16.08 2.34 -1.05
N SER A 49 -16.52 1.94 0.14
CA SER A 49 -16.02 2.57 1.37
C SER A 49 -14.61 2.14 1.71
N GLU A 50 -13.87 3.00 2.43
CA GLU A 50 -12.55 2.68 2.99
C GLU A 50 -12.60 1.36 3.79
N LEU A 51 -13.56 1.26 4.71
CA LEU A 51 -13.78 0.07 5.54
C LEU A 51 -13.97 -1.21 4.70
N GLN A 52 -14.77 -1.16 3.64
CA GLN A 52 -15.02 -2.34 2.81
C GLN A 52 -13.75 -2.80 2.09
N ASP A 53 -12.91 -1.87 1.65
CA ASP A 53 -11.66 -2.20 0.95
C ASP A 53 -10.57 -2.67 1.89
N LEU A 54 -10.46 -2.08 3.08
CA LEU A 54 -9.55 -2.59 4.11
C LEU A 54 -9.94 -4.01 4.56
N LYS A 55 -11.24 -4.31 4.70
CA LYS A 55 -11.70 -5.69 4.97
C LYS A 55 -11.30 -6.68 3.86
N LYS A 56 -11.33 -6.26 2.59
CA LYS A 56 -10.82 -7.08 1.48
C LYS A 56 -9.31 -7.25 1.57
N ALA A 57 -8.56 -6.18 1.86
CA ALA A 57 -7.12 -6.25 2.05
C ALA A 57 -6.76 -7.25 3.14
N GLN A 58 -7.43 -7.17 4.30
CA GLN A 58 -7.24 -8.10 5.41
C GLN A 58 -7.56 -9.55 5.03
N TRP A 59 -8.61 -9.78 4.23
CA TRP A 59 -8.95 -11.11 3.73
C TRP A 59 -7.82 -11.74 2.91
N TYR A 60 -7.16 -10.96 2.05
CA TYR A 60 -5.99 -11.43 1.30
C TYR A 60 -4.77 -11.62 2.19
N LEU A 61 -4.50 -10.71 3.14
CA LEU A 61 -3.39 -10.81 4.08
C LEU A 61 -3.48 -12.09 4.93
N ASN A 62 -4.68 -12.45 5.37
CA ASN A 62 -4.93 -13.69 6.11
C ASN A 62 -4.69 -14.97 5.27
N ARG A 63 -4.79 -14.86 3.93
CA ARG A 63 -4.59 -15.98 2.99
C ARG A 63 -3.19 -16.00 2.39
N ARG A 64 -2.37 -15.00 2.72
CA ARG A 64 -0.97 -14.93 2.30
C ARG A 64 -0.24 -16.18 2.78
N LYS A 65 0.51 -16.80 1.87
CA LYS A 65 1.53 -17.79 2.23
C LYS A 65 2.85 -17.04 2.29
N SER A 66 3.52 -17.03 3.45
CA SER A 66 4.88 -16.47 3.53
C SER A 66 5.77 -17.25 2.56
N PRO A 67 6.36 -16.60 1.54
CA PRO A 67 7.46 -17.21 0.82
C PRO A 67 8.56 -17.58 1.83
N GLY A 68 9.24 -18.72 1.63
CA GLY A 68 10.50 -18.93 2.34
C GLY A 68 11.44 -17.77 2.02
N ALA A 69 12.31 -17.38 2.96
CA ALA A 69 13.22 -16.24 2.82
C ALA A 69 14.04 -16.24 1.51
N ALA A 70 14.19 -17.39 0.86
CA ALA A 70 14.88 -17.58 -0.41
C ALA A 70 14.13 -17.09 -1.68
N THR A 71 12.83 -16.77 -1.62
CA THR A 71 12.03 -16.40 -2.82
C THR A 71 11.62 -14.93 -2.86
N VAL A 72 12.14 -14.11 -1.95
CA VAL A 72 11.85 -12.68 -1.92
C VAL A 72 12.74 -11.98 -2.94
N SER A 73 12.13 -11.41 -3.98
CA SER A 73 12.82 -10.62 -4.99
C SER A 73 13.46 -9.37 -4.38
N GLU A 74 14.72 -9.07 -4.74
CA GLU A 74 15.38 -7.79 -4.43
C GLU A 74 14.51 -6.58 -4.79
N ARG A 75 13.66 -6.72 -5.81
CA ARG A 75 12.73 -5.69 -6.28
C ARG A 75 11.65 -5.33 -5.27
N PHE A 76 11.35 -6.18 -4.28
CA PHE A 76 10.45 -5.78 -3.20
C PHE A 76 11.06 -4.66 -2.35
N PHE A 77 12.38 -4.66 -2.15
CA PHE A 77 13.02 -3.61 -1.36
C PHE A 77 13.06 -2.27 -2.10
N GLU A 78 13.12 -2.30 -3.42
CA GLU A 78 12.91 -1.11 -4.25
C GLU A 78 11.48 -0.59 -4.08
N LEU A 79 10.48 -1.48 -4.14
CA LEU A 79 9.08 -1.12 -3.87
C LEU A 79 8.90 -0.51 -2.48
N LEU A 80 9.52 -1.08 -1.44
CA LEU A 80 9.38 -0.61 -0.06
C LEU A 80 9.80 0.86 0.08
N VAL A 81 10.80 1.33 -0.67
CA VAL A 81 11.21 2.73 -0.69
C VAL A 81 10.09 3.63 -1.21
N TRP A 82 9.39 3.20 -2.27
CA TRP A 82 8.25 3.93 -2.81
C TRP A 82 7.04 3.90 -1.87
N LEU A 83 6.75 2.75 -1.25
CA LEU A 83 5.62 2.60 -0.32
C LEU A 83 5.74 3.51 0.91
N ARG A 84 6.95 3.88 1.34
CA ARG A 84 7.15 4.86 2.42
C ARG A 84 6.64 6.26 2.10
N ARG A 85 6.40 6.58 0.83
CA ARG A 85 5.84 7.86 0.38
C ARG A 85 4.32 7.81 0.25
N ALA A 86 3.71 6.63 0.40
CA ALA A 86 2.26 6.50 0.42
C ALA A 86 1.71 6.98 1.78
N GLU A 87 0.47 7.42 1.80
CA GLU A 87 -0.24 7.78 3.04
C GLU A 87 -0.97 6.57 3.64
N GLY A 88 -1.48 6.74 4.87
CA GLY A 88 -2.27 5.74 5.58
C GLY A 88 -1.54 4.43 5.86
N VAL A 89 -2.29 3.33 5.88
CA VAL A 89 -1.79 2.00 6.32
C VAL A 89 -0.58 1.51 5.54
N ILE A 90 -0.42 1.91 4.26
CA ILE A 90 0.73 1.49 3.44
C ILE A 90 2.00 2.19 3.93
N GLY A 91 1.96 3.52 4.04
CA GLY A 91 3.08 4.34 4.48
C GLY A 91 3.54 3.97 5.88
N GLU A 92 2.60 3.88 6.81
CA GLU A 92 2.87 3.50 8.20
C GLU A 92 3.58 2.15 8.28
N SER A 93 3.07 1.15 7.56
CA SER A 93 3.67 -0.19 7.52
C SER A 93 5.07 -0.19 6.91
N ALA A 94 5.26 0.58 5.84
CA ALA A 94 6.54 0.67 5.13
C ALA A 94 7.61 1.42 5.97
N MET A 95 7.18 2.44 6.72
CA MET A 95 8.03 3.20 7.64
C MET A 95 8.38 2.39 8.89
N ALA A 96 7.44 1.59 9.40
CA ALA A 96 7.65 0.72 10.55
C ALA A 96 8.53 -0.52 10.22
N THR A 97 8.88 -0.74 8.95
CA THR A 97 9.66 -1.90 8.50
C THR A 97 11.13 -1.57 8.30
N THR A 98 12.00 -2.31 9.00
CA THR A 98 13.45 -2.29 8.77
C THR A 98 13.78 -2.75 7.35
N ARG A 99 14.74 -2.09 6.71
CA ARG A 99 15.19 -2.46 5.35
C ARG A 99 15.66 -3.92 5.35
N GLY A 100 15.12 -4.75 4.45
CA GLY A 100 15.50 -6.16 4.33
C GLY A 100 14.48 -7.16 4.90
N ASP A 101 13.47 -6.72 5.66
CA ASP A 101 12.53 -7.64 6.31
C ASP A 101 11.17 -7.70 5.58
N TYR A 102 11.10 -8.59 4.59
CA TYR A 102 9.87 -8.83 3.82
C TYR A 102 8.72 -9.34 4.69
N ALA A 103 9.00 -10.31 5.56
CA ALA A 103 7.94 -10.92 6.37
C ALA A 103 7.36 -9.90 7.36
N ALA A 104 8.21 -9.09 8.00
CA ALA A 104 7.78 -8.06 8.92
C ALA A 104 6.88 -7.01 8.26
N PHE A 105 7.17 -6.60 7.01
CA PHE A 105 6.30 -5.65 6.31
C PHE A 105 4.86 -6.12 6.27
N TRP A 106 4.64 -7.37 5.85
CA TRP A 106 3.27 -7.89 5.70
C TRP A 106 2.58 -8.13 7.05
N VAL A 107 3.33 -8.48 8.09
CA VAL A 107 2.80 -8.57 9.47
C VAL A 107 2.36 -7.19 9.95
N LYS A 108 3.18 -6.16 9.74
CA LYS A 108 2.88 -4.77 10.09
C LYS A 108 1.69 -4.26 9.30
N LEU A 109 1.64 -4.53 7.99
CA LEU A 109 0.51 -4.16 7.13
C LEU A 109 -0.81 -4.77 7.63
N ALA A 110 -0.80 -6.05 7.99
CA ALA A 110 -1.98 -6.68 8.59
C ALA A 110 -2.39 -6.04 9.94
N ALA A 111 -1.43 -5.61 10.75
CA ALA A 111 -1.72 -4.92 12.00
C ALA A 111 -2.34 -3.53 11.76
N HIS A 112 -1.71 -2.71 10.90
CA HIS A 112 -2.21 -1.37 10.57
C HIS A 112 -3.60 -1.43 9.89
N VAL A 113 -3.81 -2.37 8.97
CA VAL A 113 -5.12 -2.59 8.34
C VAL A 113 -6.18 -2.96 9.37
N ASN A 114 -5.90 -3.91 10.28
CA ASN A 114 -6.86 -4.28 11.32
C ASN A 114 -7.16 -3.13 12.30
N ASN A 115 -6.15 -2.33 12.67
CA ASN A 115 -6.36 -1.19 13.55
C ASN A 115 -7.26 -0.15 12.88
N ARG A 116 -6.98 0.20 11.62
CA ARG A 116 -7.80 1.14 10.87
C ARG A 116 -9.23 0.63 10.65
N ILE A 117 -9.41 -0.68 10.45
CA ILE A 117 -10.74 -1.30 10.40
C ILE A 117 -11.51 -1.05 11.69
N LYS A 118 -10.88 -1.25 12.87
CA LYS A 118 -11.54 -1.04 14.16
C LYS A 118 -11.94 0.42 14.36
N GLU A 119 -11.04 1.35 14.07
CA GLU A 119 -11.34 2.79 14.13
C GLU A 119 -12.56 3.15 13.28
N LEU A 120 -12.60 2.68 12.03
CA LEU A 120 -13.72 2.90 11.10
C LEU A 120 -15.03 2.18 11.51
N GLU A 121 -14.94 1.13 12.33
CA GLU A 121 -16.12 0.46 12.91
C GLU A 121 -16.64 1.22 14.13
N ASP A 122 -15.75 1.82 14.93
CA ASP A 122 -16.07 2.63 16.11
C ASP A 122 -16.60 4.03 15.73
N GLU A 123 -16.20 4.55 14.56
CA GLU A 123 -16.68 5.83 14.01
C GLU A 123 -18.14 5.78 13.47
N LYS A 124 -18.76 4.60 13.41
CA LYS A 124 -20.13 4.38 12.91
C LYS A 124 -21.18 4.38 14.00
#